data_AF-A0A9W9FH81-F1
#
_entry.id   AF-A0A9W9FH81-F1
#
_cell.length_a   1.000
_cell.length_b   1.000
_cell.length_c   1.000
_cell.angle_alpha   90.00
_cell.angle_beta   90.00
_cell.angle_gamma   90.00
#
_symmetry.space_group_name_H-M   'P 1'
#
loop_
_entity.id
_entity.type
_entity.pdbx_description
1 polymer ?
#
loop_
_entity_poly.entity_id
_entity_poly.type
_entity_poly.pdbx_seq_one_letter_code
_entity_poly.pdbx_strand_id
1 'polypeptide(L)'
;MVHQYYLGLTSSSHTVIFEGHEYWQYLWPSVAVWVIDRVLRVVRLFYCNFHVAVTGRNKIHTTRSRMTYDQTADVIRLVVAPGTKLLQPKPGDYYFLYQPFRFVGWENHPFTVGAWAYDADPSAVGSASFGKLNGSMDASHLPLLYAVAPEQEAEDLSESAGEKTAASRLKLVFWIRPYDGWTRSLRQQCLHSKEGVVDTTILLEGPYGHNFPLWRYESVLLIVGGTGIASAAPYIQDHLRRSARGEESLDEKSRIRDMELVWTARQTAFLHDVASRELRPALGREDFQASLYVTRNPTESPQELVDLGCQVRAGRPHIQSLIMGRVCDAAAAGLSLAILVCGPAGIADEARAATHLAMRQGYRSIKYVEESFAW
;
A
#
# COMPACT_ATOMS: atom_id res chain seq x y z
N MET A 1 -56.34 -43.10 -32.24
CA MET A 1 -56.51 -42.22 -31.05
C MET A 1 -55.33 -42.48 -30.14
N VAL A 2 -54.18 -41.84 -30.37
CA VAL A 2 -53.78 -40.47 -29.95
C VAL A 2 -53.29 -40.44 -28.49
N HIS A 3 -51.97 -40.21 -28.36
CA HIS A 3 -51.18 -39.59 -27.26
C HIS A 3 -51.40 -40.05 -25.80
N GLN A 4 -50.37 -40.26 -24.95
CA GLN A 4 -49.40 -39.25 -24.53
C GLN A 4 -48.26 -39.88 -23.68
N TYR A 5 -47.00 -39.62 -24.08
CA TYR A 5 -45.77 -39.35 -23.30
C TYR A 5 -45.54 -39.92 -21.88
N TYR A 6 -44.42 -40.62 -21.71
CA TYR A 6 -43.38 -40.23 -20.73
C TYR A 6 -41.97 -40.47 -21.31
N LEU A 7 -41.33 -39.34 -21.60
CA LEU A 7 -39.97 -39.18 -22.10
C LEU A 7 -38.93 -39.48 -21.01
N GLY A 8 -37.83 -40.12 -21.40
CA GLY A 8 -36.51 -39.61 -21.06
C GLY A 8 -35.93 -39.98 -19.70
N LEU A 9 -35.75 -41.27 -19.44
CA LEU A 9 -34.62 -41.76 -18.61
C LEU A 9 -33.29 -41.44 -19.31
N THR A 10 -32.89 -40.17 -19.31
CA THR A 10 -31.57 -39.72 -19.83
C THR A 10 -31.02 -38.63 -18.91
N SER A 11 -30.69 -39.00 -17.67
CA SER A 11 -29.93 -38.11 -16.78
C SER A 11 -28.99 -38.90 -15.84
N SER A 12 -28.42 -40.00 -16.33
CA SER A 12 -27.47 -40.80 -15.53
C SER A 12 -26.31 -41.39 -16.33
N SER A 13 -26.21 -41.09 -17.63
CA SER A 13 -25.24 -41.75 -18.51
C SER A 13 -24.03 -40.89 -18.89
N HIS A 14 -23.95 -39.63 -18.43
CA HIS A 14 -22.84 -38.74 -18.79
C HIS A 14 -21.60 -38.81 -17.88
N THR A 15 -21.66 -39.54 -16.75
CA THR A 15 -20.50 -39.75 -15.86
C THR A 15 -20.00 -41.19 -15.81
N VAL A 16 -20.64 -42.12 -16.53
CA VAL A 16 -20.26 -43.56 -16.57
C VAL A 16 -19.23 -43.86 -17.67
N ILE A 17 -18.75 -42.85 -18.41
CA ILE A 17 -17.88 -43.04 -19.59
C ILE A 17 -16.41 -43.34 -19.20
N PHE A 18 -16.08 -43.44 -17.90
CA PHE A 18 -14.74 -43.79 -17.43
C PHE A 18 -14.80 -44.88 -16.36
N GLU A 19 -15.10 -46.11 -16.77
CA GLU A 19 -15.08 -47.30 -15.88
C GLU A 19 -13.65 -47.70 -15.44
N GLY A 20 -12.60 -47.09 -16.02
CA GLY A 20 -11.21 -47.28 -15.63
C GLY A 20 -10.73 -46.20 -14.66
N HIS A 21 -10.13 -46.61 -13.54
CA HIS A 21 -9.37 -45.73 -12.62
C HIS A 21 -8.13 -45.06 -13.28
N GLU A 22 -7.96 -45.17 -14.60
CA GLU A 22 -6.87 -44.58 -15.36
C GLU A 22 -6.82 -43.05 -15.30
N TYR A 23 -7.95 -42.38 -15.03
CA TYR A 23 -7.94 -40.91 -14.86
C TYR A 23 -7.49 -40.48 -13.46
N TRP A 24 -7.54 -41.38 -12.46
CA TRP A 24 -7.18 -41.07 -11.07
C TRP A 24 -5.72 -40.65 -10.93
N GLN A 25 -4.84 -41.20 -11.77
CA GLN A 25 -3.42 -40.84 -11.79
C GLN A 25 -3.16 -39.38 -12.19
N TYR A 26 -4.08 -38.74 -12.93
CA TYR A 26 -3.98 -37.31 -13.30
C TYR A 26 -4.78 -36.41 -12.35
N LEU A 27 -5.92 -36.92 -11.87
CA LEU A 27 -6.81 -36.18 -10.97
C LEU A 27 -6.18 -35.97 -9.58
N TRP A 28 -5.72 -37.03 -8.93
CA TRP A 28 -5.27 -36.96 -7.53
C TRP A 28 -4.05 -36.07 -7.31
N PRO A 29 -3.02 -36.04 -8.19
CA PRO A 29 -1.96 -35.05 -8.07
C PRO A 29 -2.47 -33.61 -8.18
N SER A 30 -3.41 -33.35 -9.08
CA SER A 30 -4.03 -32.02 -9.24
C SER A 30 -4.83 -31.61 -7.99
N VAL A 31 -5.59 -32.54 -7.41
CA VAL A 31 -6.32 -32.35 -6.15
C VAL A 31 -5.34 -32.11 -5.00
N ALA A 32 -4.25 -32.88 -4.92
CA ALA A 32 -3.24 -32.70 -3.89
C ALA A 32 -2.58 -31.31 -3.97
N VAL A 33 -2.18 -30.87 -5.17
CA VAL A 33 -1.65 -29.51 -5.39
C VAL A 33 -2.67 -28.45 -4.98
N TRP A 34 -3.95 -28.62 -5.35
CA TRP A 34 -5.02 -27.71 -4.96
C TRP A 34 -5.22 -27.66 -3.43
N VAL A 35 -5.28 -28.81 -2.75
CA VAL A 35 -5.43 -28.88 -1.28
C VAL A 35 -4.24 -28.22 -0.60
N ILE A 36 -3.01 -28.53 -1.03
CA ILE A 36 -1.79 -27.94 -0.46
C ILE A 36 -1.81 -26.41 -0.62
N ASP A 37 -2.13 -25.89 -1.80
CA ASP A 37 -2.28 -24.45 -2.01
C ASP A 37 -3.33 -23.84 -1.07
N ARG A 38 -4.50 -24.46 -0.90
CA ARG A 38 -5.55 -23.98 0.03
C ARG A 38 -5.10 -23.99 1.49
N VAL A 39 -4.44 -25.06 1.94
CA VAL A 39 -3.91 -25.16 3.31
C VAL A 39 -2.86 -24.09 3.56
N LEU A 40 -1.94 -23.85 2.61
CA LEU A 40 -0.92 -22.80 2.73
C LEU A 40 -1.54 -21.39 2.85
N ARG A 41 -2.61 -21.10 2.10
CA ARG A 41 -3.35 -19.83 2.22
C ARG A 41 -4.00 -19.68 3.58
N VAL A 42 -4.64 -20.73 4.10
CA VAL A 42 -5.26 -20.72 5.44
C VAL A 42 -4.20 -20.50 6.52
N VAL A 43 -3.05 -21.19 6.45
CA VAL A 43 -1.93 -20.98 7.39
C VAL A 43 -1.44 -19.53 7.36
N ARG A 44 -1.29 -18.95 6.16
CA ARG A 44 -0.87 -17.55 6.00
C ARG A 44 -1.90 -16.56 6.56
N LEU A 45 -3.19 -16.82 6.35
CA LEU A 45 -4.27 -16.03 6.94
C LEU A 45 -4.22 -16.08 8.47
N PHE A 46 -3.96 -17.24 9.08
CA PHE A 46 -3.77 -17.32 10.53
C PHE A 46 -2.54 -16.53 10.99
N TYR A 47 -1.41 -16.69 10.31
CA TYR A 47 -0.15 -15.99 10.61
C TYR A 47 -0.29 -14.46 10.63
N CYS A 48 -1.01 -13.88 9.66
CA CYS A 48 -1.17 -12.43 9.57
C CYS A 48 -2.18 -11.87 10.59
N ASN A 49 -3.21 -12.64 10.96
CA ASN A 49 -4.38 -12.10 11.66
C ASN A 49 -4.52 -12.49 13.12
N PHE A 50 -3.97 -13.64 13.52
CA PHE A 50 -4.14 -14.19 14.85
C PHE A 50 -2.78 -14.34 15.53
N HIS A 51 -2.58 -13.60 16.61
CA HIS A 51 -1.45 -13.81 17.49
C HIS A 51 -1.91 -13.97 18.94
N VAL A 52 -1.61 -15.13 19.52
CA VAL A 52 -1.84 -15.41 20.95
C VAL A 52 -0.57 -15.06 21.69
N ALA A 53 -0.56 -13.94 22.42
CA ALA A 53 0.55 -13.62 23.30
C ALA A 53 0.37 -14.37 24.64
N VAL A 54 1.23 -15.36 24.89
CA VAL A 54 1.27 -16.15 26.13
C VAL A 54 2.12 -15.43 27.16
N THR A 55 1.69 -14.26 27.63
CA THR A 55 2.39 -13.57 28.73
C THR A 55 1.40 -12.85 29.65
N GLY A 56 1.20 -13.42 30.83
CA GLY A 56 0.57 -12.80 32.02
C GLY A 56 -0.95 -12.60 32.01
N ARG A 57 -1.56 -12.27 30.86
CA ARG A 57 -3.02 -12.21 30.65
C ARG A 57 -3.27 -12.58 29.19
N ASN A 58 -4.01 -13.65 28.91
CA ASN A 58 -4.37 -14.11 27.56
C ASN A 58 -5.05 -13.00 26.74
N LYS A 59 -4.28 -12.11 26.09
CA LYS A 59 -4.78 -11.12 25.15
C LYS A 59 -4.55 -11.66 23.75
N ILE A 60 -5.63 -12.10 23.11
CA ILE A 60 -5.62 -12.45 21.69
C ILE A 60 -5.55 -11.13 20.92
N HIS A 61 -4.44 -10.91 20.22
CA HIS A 61 -4.32 -9.78 19.32
C HIS A 61 -4.95 -10.16 17.98
N THR A 62 -6.08 -9.54 17.69
CA THR A 62 -6.77 -9.71 16.40
C THR A 62 -6.42 -8.56 15.47
N THR A 63 -6.49 -8.82 14.17
CA THR A 63 -6.56 -7.75 13.18
C THR A 63 -7.76 -6.85 13.46
N ARG A 64 -7.55 -5.54 13.41
CA ARG A 64 -8.62 -4.54 13.43
C ARG A 64 -8.54 -3.71 12.18
N SER A 65 -9.68 -3.43 11.57
CA SER A 65 -9.73 -2.59 10.39
C SER A 65 -10.77 -1.49 10.52
N ARG A 66 -10.41 -0.33 9.99
CA ARG A 66 -11.25 0.86 9.94
C ARG A 66 -11.31 1.37 8.52
N MET A 67 -12.50 1.69 8.07
CA MET A 67 -12.78 2.10 6.72
C MET A 67 -13.49 3.45 6.71
N THR A 68 -13.06 4.34 5.81
CA THR A 68 -13.69 5.64 5.57
C THR A 68 -13.86 5.83 4.07
N TYR A 69 -15.03 6.30 3.63
CA TYR A 69 -15.29 6.59 2.23
C TYR A 69 -15.36 8.10 2.01
N ASP A 70 -14.50 8.60 1.12
CA ASP A 70 -14.56 9.98 0.66
C ASP A 70 -15.33 10.04 -0.67
N GLN A 71 -16.47 10.74 -0.66
CA GLN A 71 -17.34 10.90 -1.80
C GLN A 71 -16.73 11.79 -2.90
N THR A 72 -15.90 12.77 -2.51
CA THR A 72 -15.28 13.72 -3.44
C THR A 72 -14.10 13.09 -4.17
N ALA A 73 -13.29 12.31 -3.46
CA ALA A 73 -12.21 11.50 -4.04
C ALA A 73 -12.73 10.26 -4.77
N ASP A 74 -13.92 9.77 -4.40
CA ASP A 74 -14.48 8.47 -4.79
C ASP A 74 -13.52 7.30 -4.49
N VAL A 75 -12.95 7.32 -3.28
CA VAL A 75 -11.99 6.33 -2.81
C VAL A 75 -12.33 5.95 -1.37
N ILE A 76 -12.23 4.66 -1.08
CA ILE A 76 -12.29 4.11 0.26
C ILE A 76 -10.86 4.03 0.79
N ARG A 77 -10.61 4.67 1.93
CA ARG A 77 -9.39 4.50 2.70
C ARG A 77 -9.63 3.41 3.74
N LEU A 78 -8.97 2.27 3.57
CA LEU A 78 -9.01 1.15 4.50
C LEU A 78 -7.70 1.10 5.29
N VAL A 79 -7.79 1.21 6.61
CA VAL A 79 -6.66 1.07 7.53
C VAL A 79 -6.78 -0.26 8.23
N VAL A 80 -5.79 -1.12 8.08
CA VAL A 80 -5.74 -2.44 8.73
C VAL A 80 -4.55 -2.47 9.68
N ALA A 81 -4.80 -2.75 10.95
CA ALA A 81 -3.76 -2.96 11.94
C ALA A 81 -3.64 -4.47 12.21
N PRO A 82 -2.62 -5.17 11.67
CA PRO A 82 -2.48 -6.61 11.78
C PRO A 82 -2.42 -7.09 13.23
N GLY A 83 -2.83 -8.34 13.47
CA GLY A 83 -2.69 -8.99 14.78
C GLY A 83 -1.22 -9.25 15.15
N THR A 84 -0.39 -9.50 14.14
CA THR A 84 1.03 -9.89 14.29
C THR A 84 1.97 -8.69 14.20
N LYS A 85 2.97 -8.62 15.09
CA LYS A 85 4.03 -7.59 15.09
C LYS A 85 5.23 -7.93 14.20
N LEU A 86 5.28 -9.16 13.69
CA LEU A 86 6.39 -9.68 12.86
C LEU A 86 6.34 -9.20 11.40
N LEU A 87 5.24 -8.58 10.97
CA LEU A 87 5.11 -8.10 9.59
C LEU A 87 5.99 -6.86 9.38
N GLN A 88 6.85 -6.94 8.37
CA GLN A 88 7.66 -5.82 7.91
C GLN A 88 7.20 -5.47 6.49
N PRO A 89 6.40 -4.42 6.30
CA PRO A 89 5.91 -4.02 4.98
C PRO A 89 7.08 -3.55 4.12
N LYS A 90 7.06 -3.94 2.85
CA LYS A 90 7.99 -3.50 1.81
C LYS A 90 7.24 -2.85 0.65
N PRO A 91 7.89 -1.94 -0.10
CA PRO A 91 7.32 -1.46 -1.36
C PRO A 91 7.04 -2.61 -2.34
N GLY A 92 5.89 -2.54 -3.01
CA GLY A 92 5.39 -3.59 -3.90
C GLY A 92 4.58 -4.69 -3.19
N ASP A 93 4.47 -4.66 -1.86
CA ASP A 93 3.65 -5.63 -1.14
C ASP A 93 2.16 -5.40 -1.41
N TYR A 94 1.44 -6.48 -1.71
CA TYR A 94 -0.02 -6.53 -1.73
C TYR A 94 -0.53 -7.67 -0.85
N TYR A 95 -1.78 -7.53 -0.42
CA TYR A 95 -2.46 -8.52 0.41
C TYR A 95 -3.79 -8.87 -0.21
N PHE A 96 -4.21 -10.13 -0.08
CA PHE A 96 -5.60 -10.48 -0.28
C PHE A 96 -6.39 -10.10 0.96
N LEU A 97 -7.44 -9.31 0.76
CA LEU A 97 -8.35 -8.87 1.80
C LEU A 97 -9.57 -9.78 1.85
N TYR A 98 -9.93 -10.22 3.05
CA TYR A 98 -11.09 -11.07 3.32
C TYR A 98 -12.03 -10.39 4.31
N GLN A 99 -13.33 -10.35 4.01
CA GLN A 99 -14.34 -9.93 4.97
C GLN A 99 -15.08 -11.18 5.51
N PRO A 100 -14.82 -11.63 6.75
CA PRO A 100 -15.47 -12.81 7.31
C PRO A 100 -16.97 -12.55 7.51
N PHE A 101 -17.75 -13.63 7.56
CA PHE A 101 -19.20 -13.64 7.84
C PHE A 101 -20.14 -13.08 6.76
N ARG A 102 -19.65 -12.92 5.53
CA ARG A 102 -20.50 -12.73 4.35
C ARG A 102 -20.88 -14.09 3.76
N PHE A 103 -22.05 -14.23 3.13
CA PHE A 103 -22.44 -15.48 2.45
C PHE A 103 -21.47 -15.89 1.33
N VAL A 104 -20.65 -14.95 0.83
CA VAL A 104 -19.53 -15.20 -0.09
C VAL A 104 -18.16 -15.08 0.61
N GLY A 105 -18.07 -15.45 1.89
CA GLY A 105 -16.92 -15.21 2.79
C GLY A 105 -15.58 -15.85 2.40
N TRP A 106 -15.48 -16.41 1.20
CA TRP A 106 -14.26 -16.91 0.57
C TRP A 106 -13.78 -16.02 -0.58
N GLU A 107 -14.47 -14.92 -0.88
CA GLU A 107 -13.99 -13.90 -1.81
C GLU A 107 -12.75 -13.22 -1.24
N ASN A 108 -11.67 -13.28 -2.02
CA ASN A 108 -10.38 -12.72 -1.68
C ASN A 108 -9.99 -11.70 -2.75
N HIS A 109 -9.78 -10.45 -2.34
CA HIS A 109 -9.49 -9.38 -3.29
C HIS A 109 -8.08 -8.83 -3.06
N PRO A 110 -7.20 -8.84 -4.08
CA PRO A 110 -5.85 -8.33 -3.93
C PRO A 110 -5.88 -6.80 -3.87
N PHE A 111 -5.14 -6.22 -2.91
CA PHE A 111 -4.89 -4.78 -2.85
C PHE A 111 -3.46 -4.50 -2.42
N THR A 112 -2.80 -3.60 -3.14
CA THR A 112 -1.46 -3.11 -2.83
C THR A 112 -1.49 -2.24 -1.58
N VAL A 113 -0.52 -2.44 -0.70
CA VAL A 113 -0.30 -1.55 0.44
C VAL A 113 0.14 -0.20 -0.10
N GLY A 114 -0.68 0.83 0.08
CA GLY A 114 -0.37 2.18 -0.41
C GLY A 114 0.50 2.99 0.53
N ALA A 115 0.40 2.74 1.83
CA ALA A 115 1.26 3.34 2.85
C ALA A 115 1.25 2.49 4.13
N TRP A 116 2.22 2.73 5.01
CA TRP A 116 2.17 2.20 6.38
C TRP A 116 2.62 3.23 7.42
N ALA A 117 2.15 3.03 8.64
CA ALA A 117 2.53 3.84 9.80
C ALA A 117 2.74 2.96 11.03
N TYR A 118 3.53 3.47 11.98
CA TYR A 118 3.80 2.83 13.27
C TYR A 118 3.32 3.77 14.37
N ASP A 119 2.21 3.44 15.02
CA ASP A 119 1.67 4.26 16.11
C ASP A 119 2.05 3.68 17.47
N ALA A 120 2.41 4.52 18.44
CA ALA A 120 2.58 4.08 19.82
C ALA A 120 1.24 3.53 20.36
N ASP A 121 1.26 2.34 20.98
CA ASP A 121 0.04 1.71 21.49
C ASP A 121 -0.56 2.53 22.66
N PRO A 122 -1.77 3.12 22.52
CA PRO A 122 -2.39 3.87 23.61
C PRO A 122 -2.73 3.00 24.83
N SER A 123 -2.71 1.67 24.68
CA SER A 123 -2.93 0.71 25.78
C SER A 123 -1.77 0.63 26.78
N ALA A 124 -0.62 1.24 26.47
CA ALA A 124 0.55 1.30 27.36
C ALA A 124 0.52 2.51 28.33
N VAL A 125 -0.41 3.45 28.17
CA VAL A 125 -0.58 4.60 29.05
C VAL A 125 -1.82 4.37 29.92
N GLY A 126 -1.67 3.55 30.96
CA GLY A 126 -2.69 3.33 31.97
C GLY A 126 -2.47 4.25 33.18
N SER A 127 -3.47 5.09 33.45
CA SER A 127 -3.75 5.74 34.74
C SER A 127 -2.85 6.92 35.16
N ALA A 128 -3.20 8.13 34.71
CA ALA A 128 -3.07 9.33 35.52
C ALA A 128 -4.34 10.18 35.37
N SER A 129 -4.93 10.50 36.51
CA SER A 129 -6.19 11.22 36.72
C SER A 129 -6.23 12.57 36.01
N PHE A 130 -7.40 12.90 35.47
CA PHE A 130 -7.74 14.19 34.85
C PHE A 130 -7.81 15.28 35.95
N GLY A 131 -6.72 16.02 36.14
CA GLY A 131 -6.69 17.24 36.95
C GLY A 131 -6.92 18.48 36.08
N LYS A 132 -8.09 19.13 36.21
CA LYS A 132 -8.40 20.44 35.63
C LYS A 132 -7.44 21.51 36.15
N LEU A 133 -6.81 22.28 35.26
CA LEU A 133 -6.38 23.66 35.54
C LEU A 133 -6.61 24.54 34.30
N ASN A 134 -7.33 25.66 34.52
CA ASN A 134 -7.52 26.77 33.59
C ASN A 134 -6.25 27.64 33.57
N GLY A 135 -5.83 28.13 32.40
CA GLY A 135 -4.79 29.16 32.27
C GLY A 135 -4.33 29.36 30.82
N SER A 136 -4.18 30.62 30.43
CA SER A 136 -3.94 31.17 29.09
C SER A 136 -2.48 31.05 28.57
N MET A 137 -2.32 30.92 27.24
CA MET A 137 -1.10 31.14 26.40
C MET A 137 0.10 30.19 26.67
N ASP A 138 0.98 29.77 25.76
CA ASP A 138 1.48 30.23 24.46
C ASP A 138 2.07 29.01 23.70
N ALA A 139 2.20 29.10 22.37
CA ALA A 139 2.64 28.03 21.48
C ALA A 139 4.17 27.96 21.34
N SER A 140 4.79 26.88 21.79
CA SER A 140 6.00 26.26 21.24
C SER A 140 6.49 25.15 22.18
N HIS A 141 7.08 24.11 21.60
CA HIS A 141 7.70 22.94 22.25
C HIS A 141 6.78 21.74 22.59
N LEU A 142 6.53 20.91 21.58
CA LEU A 142 6.34 19.45 21.74
C LEU A 142 7.49 18.77 20.98
N PRO A 143 8.32 17.93 21.63
CA PRO A 143 9.58 17.50 21.05
C PRO A 143 9.43 16.33 20.08
N LEU A 144 9.91 16.55 18.85
CA LEU A 144 10.49 15.53 17.99
C LEU A 144 11.70 14.93 18.70
N LEU A 145 11.75 13.62 18.88
CA LEU A 145 13.00 12.95 19.25
C LEU A 145 13.22 11.73 18.38
N TYR A 146 14.25 11.84 17.54
CA TYR A 146 15.28 10.82 17.48
C TYR A 146 16.64 11.50 17.68
N ALA A 147 17.54 10.73 18.29
CA ALA A 147 18.99 10.81 18.23
C ALA A 147 19.74 11.49 19.41
N VAL A 148 20.53 10.63 20.07
CA VAL A 148 21.97 10.74 20.37
C VAL A 148 22.38 11.57 21.59
N ALA A 149 23.12 10.88 22.47
CA ALA A 149 23.78 11.35 23.67
C ALA A 149 25.04 12.19 23.38
N PRO A 150 25.52 12.94 24.39
CA PRO A 150 26.96 13.08 24.61
C PRO A 150 27.41 12.65 26.02
N GLU A 151 28.69 12.29 26.11
CA GLU A 151 29.42 11.75 27.26
C GLU A 151 29.87 12.80 28.31
N GLN A 152 30.25 12.30 29.49
CA GLN A 152 31.00 12.88 30.64
C GLN A 152 30.22 13.77 31.63
N GLU A 153 30.26 13.63 32.97
CA GLU A 153 31.01 12.77 33.92
C GLU A 153 30.34 12.87 35.32
N ALA A 154 30.37 11.78 36.10
CA ALA A 154 30.20 11.59 37.57
C ALA A 154 28.94 12.20 38.28
N GLU A 155 28.10 11.47 39.04
CA GLU A 155 28.39 10.58 40.19
C GLU A 155 27.26 9.54 40.44
N ASP A 156 27.61 8.57 41.30
CA ASP A 156 26.96 7.30 41.64
C ASP A 156 25.48 7.33 42.09
N LEU A 157 24.71 6.33 41.63
CA LEU A 157 24.28 5.17 42.46
C LEU A 157 23.33 4.27 41.64
N SER A 158 23.62 2.97 41.73
CA SER A 158 23.01 1.83 41.04
C SER A 158 21.48 1.71 41.18
N GLU A 159 20.77 1.43 40.07
CA GLU A 159 19.85 0.28 39.96
C GLU A 159 19.39 0.05 38.51
N SER A 160 19.51 -1.20 38.07
CA SER A 160 19.19 -1.69 36.73
C SER A 160 17.69 -1.62 36.43
N ALA A 161 17.30 -0.81 35.44
CA ALA A 161 15.96 -0.83 34.86
C ALA A 161 16.06 -0.95 33.33
N GLY A 162 15.80 -2.15 32.82
CA GLY A 162 15.78 -2.41 31.38
C GLY A 162 14.81 -1.50 30.62
N GLU A 163 15.29 -0.92 29.53
CA GLU A 163 14.53 -0.10 28.59
C GLU A 163 13.33 -0.87 28.05
N LYS A 164 12.12 -0.51 28.51
CA LYS A 164 10.88 -0.95 27.89
C LYS A 164 10.59 -0.07 26.68
N THR A 165 11.11 -0.46 25.51
CA THR A 165 10.72 0.18 24.24
C THR A 165 9.20 0.00 24.05
N ALA A 166 8.44 1.09 24.07
CA ALA A 166 7.00 1.06 23.84
C ALA A 166 6.71 0.44 22.45
N ALA A 167 5.99 -0.68 22.42
CA ALA A 167 5.78 -1.40 21.18
C ALA A 167 4.84 -0.63 20.24
N SER A 168 5.38 -0.08 19.15
CA SER A 168 4.59 0.57 18.11
C SER A 168 3.75 -0.45 17.33
N ARG A 169 2.47 -0.14 17.08
CA ARG A 169 1.54 -0.96 16.31
C ARG A 169 1.55 -0.55 14.84
N LEU A 170 1.85 -1.51 13.97
CA LEU A 170 1.81 -1.34 12.52
C LEU A 170 0.36 -1.10 12.03
N LYS A 171 0.20 -0.13 11.13
CA LYS A 171 -1.01 0.14 10.36
C LYS A 171 -0.67 0.11 8.88
N LEU A 172 -1.40 -0.67 8.11
CA LEU A 172 -1.35 -0.73 6.65
C LEU A 172 -2.53 0.06 6.09
N VAL A 173 -2.27 0.88 5.07
CA VAL A 173 -3.25 1.73 4.41
C VAL A 173 -3.47 1.22 2.99
N PHE A 174 -4.73 1.01 2.63
CA PHE A 174 -5.16 0.61 1.29
C PHE A 174 -6.10 1.67 0.73
N TRP A 175 -5.89 2.05 -0.54
CA TRP A 175 -6.80 2.92 -1.28
C TRP A 175 -7.61 2.08 -2.26
N ILE A 176 -8.90 1.94 -1.99
CA ILE A 176 -9.80 1.06 -2.72
C ILE A 176 -10.79 1.93 -3.50
N ARG A 177 -10.74 1.88 -4.83
CA ARG A 177 -11.77 2.52 -5.65
C ARG A 177 -13.02 1.62 -5.70
N PRO A 178 -14.21 2.14 -5.39
CA PRO A 178 -15.43 1.36 -5.51
C PRO A 178 -15.76 1.05 -6.97
N TYR A 179 -15.95 -0.24 -7.28
CA TYR A 179 -16.47 -0.72 -8.55
C TYR A 179 -17.74 -1.55 -8.28
N ASP A 180 -17.76 -2.79 -8.75
CA ASP A 180 -18.88 -3.72 -8.62
C ASP A 180 -18.59 -4.78 -7.54
N GLY A 181 -19.61 -5.53 -7.15
CA GLY A 181 -19.47 -6.62 -6.17
C GLY A 181 -19.03 -6.13 -4.78
N TRP A 182 -17.93 -6.69 -4.28
CA TRP A 182 -17.46 -6.49 -2.91
C TRP A 182 -17.12 -5.02 -2.60
N THR A 183 -16.38 -4.34 -3.47
CA THR A 183 -15.96 -2.94 -3.24
C THR A 183 -17.14 -1.96 -3.26
N ARG A 184 -18.18 -2.23 -4.07
CA ARG A 184 -19.46 -1.50 -4.02
C ARG A 184 -20.11 -1.62 -2.65
N SER A 185 -20.12 -2.83 -2.11
CA SER A 185 -20.72 -3.10 -0.81
C SER A 185 -19.93 -2.46 0.34
N LEU A 186 -18.60 -2.39 0.24
CA LEU A 186 -17.79 -1.61 1.19
C LEU A 186 -18.18 -0.13 1.17
N ARG A 187 -18.33 0.47 -0.02
CA ARG A 187 -18.81 1.85 -0.17
C ARG A 187 -20.18 2.01 0.49
N GLN A 188 -21.11 1.10 0.21
CA GLN A 188 -22.44 1.14 0.82
C GLN A 188 -22.36 1.07 2.35
N GLN A 189 -21.56 0.17 2.92
CA GLN A 189 -21.36 0.10 4.38
C GLN A 189 -20.92 1.44 4.96
N CYS A 190 -19.95 2.13 4.32
CA CYS A 190 -19.53 3.46 4.74
C CYS A 190 -20.66 4.50 4.65
N LEU A 191 -21.44 4.51 3.56
CA LEU A 191 -22.52 5.47 3.37
C LEU A 191 -23.68 5.29 4.34
N HIS A 192 -23.91 4.09 4.86
CA HIS A 192 -24.94 3.83 5.88
C HIS A 192 -24.49 4.20 7.30
N SER A 193 -23.17 4.35 7.54
CA SER A 193 -22.66 4.77 8.84
C SER A 193 -22.88 6.26 9.03
N LYS A 194 -23.55 6.63 10.13
CA LYS A 194 -23.80 8.04 10.50
C LYS A 194 -22.52 8.81 10.83
N GLU A 195 -21.48 8.10 11.25
CA GLU A 195 -20.20 8.70 11.69
C GLU A 195 -19.17 8.79 10.55
N GLY A 196 -19.50 8.31 9.35
CA GLY A 196 -18.57 8.27 8.19
C GLY A 196 -17.38 7.31 8.34
N VAL A 197 -17.27 6.67 9.51
CA VAL A 197 -16.26 5.66 9.86
C VAL A 197 -16.97 4.33 10.09
N VAL A 198 -16.40 3.26 9.56
CA VAL A 198 -16.88 1.89 9.77
C VAL A 198 -15.74 1.06 10.33
N ASP A 199 -15.90 0.59 11.56
CA ASP A 199 -15.06 -0.45 12.12
C ASP A 199 -15.62 -1.81 11.65
N THR A 200 -14.81 -2.56 10.92
CA THR A 200 -15.16 -3.87 10.38
C THR A 200 -14.00 -4.83 10.60
N THR A 201 -14.20 -6.12 10.33
CA THR A 201 -13.10 -7.10 10.36
C THR A 201 -12.70 -7.39 8.92
N ILE A 202 -11.50 -7.00 8.53
CA ILE A 202 -10.85 -7.42 7.29
C ILE A 202 -9.62 -8.22 7.67
N LEU A 203 -9.56 -9.47 7.23
CA LEU A 203 -8.41 -10.35 7.42
C LEU A 203 -7.44 -10.18 6.25
N LEU A 204 -6.14 -10.20 6.57
CA LEU A 204 -5.04 -10.08 5.62
C LEU A 204 -4.46 -11.44 5.27
N GLU A 205 -4.20 -11.69 4.00
CA GLU A 205 -3.37 -12.82 3.55
C GLU A 205 -2.23 -12.27 2.71
N GLY A 206 -0.99 -12.47 3.15
CA GLY A 206 0.21 -11.95 2.50
C GLY A 206 1.42 -11.95 3.43
N PRO A 207 2.41 -11.08 3.19
CA PRO A 207 2.56 -10.25 2.00
C PRO A 207 2.76 -11.09 0.73
N TYR A 208 2.29 -10.56 -0.38
CA TYR A 208 2.60 -11.02 -1.74
C TYR A 208 3.23 -9.87 -2.52
N GLY A 209 3.88 -10.18 -3.63
CA GLY A 209 4.53 -9.18 -4.47
C GLY A 209 6.04 -9.39 -4.54
N HIS A 210 6.67 -8.55 -5.35
CA HIS A 210 8.11 -8.50 -5.48
C HIS A 210 8.54 -7.07 -5.29
N ASN A 211 9.64 -6.88 -4.56
CA ASN A 211 10.23 -5.57 -4.38
C ASN A 211 11.27 -5.33 -5.47
N PHE A 212 11.20 -4.16 -6.10
CA PHE A 212 12.26 -3.69 -6.99
C PHE A 212 13.16 -2.68 -6.26
N PRO A 213 14.50 -2.89 -6.20
CA PRO A 213 15.38 -2.08 -5.36
C PRO A 213 15.65 -0.69 -5.98
N LEU A 214 14.67 0.21 -5.96
CA LEU A 214 14.79 1.59 -6.49
C LEU A 214 15.91 2.38 -5.80
N TRP A 215 16.19 2.10 -4.53
CA TRP A 215 17.25 2.74 -3.74
C TRP A 215 18.67 2.54 -4.30
N ARG A 216 18.88 1.62 -5.24
CA ARG A 216 20.17 1.40 -5.92
C ARG A 216 20.42 2.34 -7.08
N TYR A 217 19.38 3.04 -7.55
CA TYR A 217 19.45 4.02 -8.65
C TYR A 217 19.61 5.43 -8.10
N GLU A 218 20.14 6.34 -8.91
CA GLU A 218 20.45 7.71 -8.49
C GLU A 218 19.38 8.70 -8.95
N SER A 219 18.77 8.46 -10.11
CA SER A 219 17.58 9.17 -10.58
C SER A 219 16.40 8.22 -10.67
N VAL A 220 15.25 8.62 -10.14
CA VAL A 220 14.02 7.82 -10.15
C VAL A 220 12.87 8.64 -10.73
N LEU A 221 12.07 8.02 -11.59
CA LEU A 221 10.84 8.57 -12.14
C LEU A 221 9.67 7.62 -11.87
N LEU A 222 8.70 8.08 -11.10
CA LEU A 222 7.49 7.35 -10.73
C LEU A 222 6.32 7.90 -11.54
N ILE A 223 5.75 7.13 -12.47
CA ILE A 223 4.62 7.54 -13.30
C ILE A 223 3.40 6.73 -12.90
N VAL A 224 2.43 7.39 -12.25
CA VAL A 224 1.26 6.69 -11.71
C VAL A 224 -0.06 7.31 -12.13
N GLY A 225 -1.09 6.46 -12.29
CA GLY A 225 -2.44 6.85 -12.69
C GLY A 225 -3.50 6.40 -11.69
N GLY A 226 -4.36 7.32 -11.24
CA GLY A 226 -5.47 7.03 -10.34
C GLY A 226 -4.99 6.44 -9.02
N THR A 227 -5.58 5.31 -8.60
CA THR A 227 -5.18 4.54 -7.41
C THR A 227 -3.85 3.80 -7.57
N GLY A 228 -3.23 3.83 -8.76
CA GLY A 228 -1.88 3.32 -8.99
C GLY A 228 -0.80 3.97 -8.13
N ILE A 229 -1.08 5.12 -7.48
CA ILE A 229 -0.23 5.71 -6.44
C ILE A 229 0.11 4.73 -5.31
N ALA A 230 -0.71 3.70 -5.10
CA ALA A 230 -0.43 2.61 -4.16
C ALA A 230 0.87 1.85 -4.45
N SER A 231 1.37 1.87 -5.70
CA SER A 231 2.69 1.33 -6.03
C SER A 231 3.84 2.27 -5.64
N ALA A 232 3.66 3.58 -5.87
CA ALA A 232 4.72 4.58 -5.77
C ALA A 232 4.90 5.15 -4.36
N ALA A 233 3.82 5.41 -3.63
CA ALA A 233 3.88 5.96 -2.27
C ALA A 233 4.73 5.11 -1.30
N PRO A 234 4.66 3.76 -1.32
CA PRO A 234 5.57 2.89 -0.57
C PRO A 234 7.05 3.12 -0.86
N TYR A 235 7.43 3.30 -2.13
CA TYR A 235 8.82 3.55 -2.51
C TYR A 235 9.30 4.92 -2.04
N ILE A 236 8.42 5.92 -2.01
CA ILE A 236 8.71 7.24 -1.44
C ILE A 236 8.94 7.10 0.08
N GLN A 237 8.06 6.38 0.80
CA GLN A 237 8.23 6.10 2.23
C GLN A 237 9.53 5.33 2.54
N ASP A 238 9.87 4.33 1.73
CA ASP A 238 11.11 3.56 1.86
C ASP A 238 12.36 4.41 1.60
N HIS A 239 12.32 5.29 0.59
CA HIS A 239 13.38 6.25 0.34
C HIS A 239 13.59 7.20 1.52
N LEU A 240 12.52 7.79 2.06
CA LEU A 240 12.60 8.65 3.25
C LEU A 240 13.22 7.92 4.44
N ARG A 241 12.78 6.68 4.70
CA ARG A 241 13.28 5.85 5.79
C ARG A 241 14.78 5.53 5.62
N ARG A 242 15.22 5.19 4.41
CA ARG A 242 16.63 4.88 4.11
C ARG A 242 17.53 6.12 4.13
N SER A 243 16.99 7.26 3.73
CA SER A 243 17.72 8.54 3.75
C SER A 243 17.90 9.10 5.16
N ALA A 244 16.98 8.80 6.08
CA ALA A 244 17.05 9.26 7.47
C ALA A 244 17.93 8.40 8.39
N ARG A 245 18.27 7.17 7.99
CA ARG A 245 19.07 6.23 8.81
C ARG A 245 20.56 6.49 8.68
N GLY A 246 21.26 6.43 9.82
CA GLY A 246 22.73 6.42 9.88
C GLY A 246 23.33 5.10 9.36
N GLU A 247 24.66 5.05 9.25
CA GLU A 247 25.42 3.94 8.65
C GLU A 247 25.24 2.57 9.36
N GLU A 248 24.71 2.55 10.59
CA GLU A 248 24.58 1.34 11.43
C GLU A 248 23.37 0.45 11.11
N SER A 249 22.57 0.79 10.09
CA SER A 249 21.37 0.02 9.75
C SER A 249 21.68 -1.16 8.80
N LEU A 250 21.07 -2.33 9.04
CA LEU A 250 21.14 -3.49 8.14
C LEU A 250 20.55 -3.23 6.73
N ASP A 251 19.71 -2.20 6.60
CA ASP A 251 19.08 -1.82 5.33
C ASP A 251 20.08 -1.02 4.47
N GLU A 252 20.19 -1.35 3.17
CA GLU A 252 21.01 -0.58 2.21
C GLU A 252 20.61 0.91 2.19
N LYS A 253 21.59 1.82 2.26
CA LYS A 253 21.38 3.26 2.15
C LYS A 253 20.84 3.63 0.76
N SER A 254 19.94 4.61 0.73
CA SER A 254 19.43 5.13 -0.55
C SER A 254 20.51 5.89 -1.31
N ARG A 255 20.69 5.53 -2.60
CA ARG A 255 21.55 6.25 -3.55
C ARG A 255 20.79 7.30 -4.36
N ILE A 256 19.47 7.35 -4.22
CA ILE A 256 18.60 8.27 -4.93
C ILE A 256 18.99 9.70 -4.53
N ARG A 257 19.34 10.50 -5.54
CA ARG A 257 19.66 11.93 -5.42
C ARG A 257 18.51 12.80 -5.93
N ASP A 258 17.65 12.21 -6.76
CA ASP A 258 16.59 12.91 -7.44
C ASP A 258 15.44 11.93 -7.77
N MET A 259 14.28 12.18 -7.19
CA MET A 259 13.05 11.41 -7.37
C MET A 259 11.91 12.30 -7.84
N GLU A 260 11.33 12.00 -9.00
CA GLU A 260 10.15 12.70 -9.51
C GLU A 260 8.93 11.78 -9.50
N LEU A 261 7.84 12.25 -8.90
CA LEU A 261 6.52 11.64 -8.97
C LEU A 261 5.65 12.38 -9.99
N VAL A 262 5.29 11.70 -11.08
CA VAL A 262 4.29 12.14 -12.05
C VAL A 262 2.99 11.40 -11.75
N TRP A 263 2.02 12.06 -11.12
CA TRP A 263 0.76 11.43 -10.73
C TRP A 263 -0.43 12.05 -11.45
N THR A 264 -1.11 11.24 -12.27
CA THR A 264 -2.34 11.63 -12.97
C THR A 264 -3.57 11.10 -12.26
N ALA A 265 -4.51 11.96 -11.87
CA ALA A 265 -5.78 11.55 -11.27
C ALA A 265 -6.97 12.36 -11.79
N ARG A 266 -8.18 11.80 -11.66
CA ARG A 266 -9.42 12.48 -12.06
C ARG A 266 -9.91 13.46 -11.01
N GLN A 267 -9.79 13.12 -9.73
CA GLN A 267 -10.33 13.89 -8.62
C GLN A 267 -9.21 14.60 -7.85
N THR A 268 -9.30 15.93 -7.72
CA THR A 268 -8.34 16.74 -6.95
C THR A 268 -8.33 16.37 -5.47
N ALA A 269 -9.50 16.06 -4.90
CA ALA A 269 -9.61 15.65 -3.51
C ALA A 269 -8.75 14.43 -3.17
N PHE A 270 -8.65 13.44 -4.08
CA PHE A 270 -7.79 12.28 -3.85
C PHE A 270 -6.31 12.64 -3.86
N LEU A 271 -5.89 13.53 -4.77
CA LEU A 271 -4.53 14.05 -4.82
C LEU A 271 -4.18 14.78 -3.51
N HIS A 272 -5.09 15.65 -3.07
CA HIS A 272 -4.90 16.44 -1.84
C HIS A 272 -4.84 15.55 -0.59
N ASP A 273 -5.71 14.55 -0.45
CA ASP A 273 -5.71 13.63 0.70
C ASP A 273 -4.39 12.86 0.83
N VAL A 274 -3.86 12.33 -0.27
CA VAL A 274 -2.60 11.58 -0.25
C VAL A 274 -1.38 12.52 -0.12
N ALA A 275 -1.42 13.69 -0.78
CA ALA A 275 -0.34 14.68 -0.70
C ALA A 275 -0.18 15.26 0.71
N SER A 276 -1.29 15.64 1.35
CA SER A 276 -1.31 16.25 2.69
C SER A 276 -0.98 15.26 3.81
N ARG A 277 -1.15 13.95 3.58
CA ARG A 277 -0.84 12.89 4.56
C ARG A 277 0.46 12.18 4.22
N GLU A 278 0.41 11.24 3.29
CA GLU A 278 1.49 10.26 3.09
C GLU A 278 2.70 10.85 2.37
N LEU A 279 2.50 11.80 1.45
CA LEU A 279 3.60 12.45 0.73
C LEU A 279 4.13 13.69 1.46
N ARG A 280 3.40 14.22 2.46
CA ARG A 280 3.77 15.44 3.17
C ARG A 280 5.21 15.47 3.69
N PRO A 281 5.77 14.36 4.22
CA PRO A 281 7.17 14.34 4.66
C PRO A 281 8.18 14.41 3.51
N ALA A 282 7.79 14.07 2.28
CA ALA A 282 8.63 14.14 1.09
C ALA A 282 8.58 15.51 0.39
N LEU A 283 7.41 16.18 0.42
CA LEU A 283 7.12 17.42 -0.33
C LEU A 283 7.92 18.68 0.06
N GLY A 284 8.92 18.57 0.94
CA GLY A 284 9.84 19.66 1.29
C GLY A 284 11.32 19.30 1.15
N ARG A 285 11.63 18.13 0.57
CA ARG A 285 13.01 17.69 0.36
C ARG A 285 13.53 18.18 -0.98
N GLU A 286 14.83 18.43 -1.05
CA GLU A 286 15.51 18.84 -2.28
C GLU A 286 15.64 17.69 -3.30
N ASP A 287 15.59 16.44 -2.84
CA ASP A 287 15.72 15.23 -3.67
C ASP A 287 14.37 14.65 -4.12
N PHE A 288 13.25 15.32 -3.87
CA PHE A 288 11.91 14.86 -4.24
C PHE A 288 11.03 15.96 -4.84
N GLN A 289 10.45 15.68 -6.00
CA GLN A 289 9.49 16.55 -6.67
C GLN A 289 8.20 15.80 -7.01
N ALA A 290 7.04 16.45 -6.83
CA ALA A 290 5.74 15.92 -7.25
C ALA A 290 5.07 16.81 -8.33
N SER A 291 4.83 16.21 -9.49
CA SER A 291 4.14 16.76 -10.66
C SER A 291 2.75 16.10 -10.78
N LEU A 292 1.70 16.82 -10.36
CA LEU A 292 0.32 16.32 -10.30
C LEU A 292 -0.50 16.78 -11.51
N TYR A 293 -1.18 15.84 -12.16
CA TYR A 293 -1.98 16.09 -13.36
C TYR A 293 -3.47 15.78 -13.10
N VAL A 294 -4.32 16.81 -13.22
CA VAL A 294 -5.77 16.69 -13.00
C VAL A 294 -6.49 16.62 -14.34
N THR A 295 -7.16 15.50 -14.64
CA THR A 295 -7.80 15.30 -15.95
C THR A 295 -9.27 15.72 -16.01
N ARG A 296 -9.94 15.89 -14.87
CA ARG A 296 -11.30 16.43 -14.80
C ARG A 296 -11.20 17.92 -14.51
N ASN A 297 -12.05 18.73 -15.13
CA ASN A 297 -12.08 20.17 -14.81
C ASN A 297 -12.25 20.34 -13.30
N PRO A 298 -11.28 20.96 -12.62
CA PRO A 298 -11.32 21.08 -11.18
C PRO A 298 -12.49 22.01 -10.81
N THR A 299 -13.32 21.56 -9.87
CA THR A 299 -14.45 22.35 -9.35
C THR A 299 -13.98 23.38 -8.32
N GLU A 300 -12.79 23.14 -7.75
CA GLU A 300 -12.11 23.96 -6.74
C GLU A 300 -10.72 24.32 -7.24
N SER A 301 -10.19 25.48 -6.85
CA SER A 301 -8.83 25.87 -7.23
C SER A 301 -7.82 24.90 -6.61
N PRO A 302 -6.80 24.44 -7.36
CA PRO A 302 -5.77 23.53 -6.85
C PRO A 302 -4.73 24.23 -5.94
N GLN A 303 -5.10 25.34 -5.30
CA GLN A 303 -4.18 26.20 -4.56
C GLN A 303 -3.55 25.48 -3.38
N GLU A 304 -4.35 24.69 -2.64
CA GLU A 304 -3.90 23.90 -1.49
C GLU A 304 -2.78 22.90 -1.86
N LEU A 305 -2.84 22.31 -3.06
CA LEU A 305 -1.80 21.41 -3.55
C LEU A 305 -0.50 22.15 -3.88
N VAL A 306 -0.61 23.37 -4.40
CA VAL A 306 0.55 24.22 -4.67
C VAL A 306 1.20 24.67 -3.36
N ASP A 307 0.39 25.01 -2.36
CA ASP A 307 0.85 25.40 -1.02
C ASP A 307 1.58 24.24 -0.30
N LEU A 308 1.25 22.99 -0.66
CA LEU A 308 1.96 21.80 -0.21
C LEU A 308 3.30 21.56 -0.95
N GLY A 309 3.65 22.37 -1.95
CA GLY A 309 4.88 22.23 -2.75
C GLY A 309 4.74 21.37 -4.01
N CYS A 310 3.52 21.00 -4.42
CA CYS A 310 3.29 20.21 -5.63
C CYS A 310 3.15 21.11 -6.87
N GLN A 311 3.67 20.67 -8.02
CA GLN A 311 3.37 21.29 -9.31
C GLN A 311 2.08 20.73 -9.87
N VAL A 312 1.01 21.54 -9.95
CA VAL A 312 -0.29 21.08 -10.46
C VAL A 312 -0.50 21.54 -11.90
N ARG A 313 -0.87 20.61 -12.78
CA ARG A 313 -1.15 20.87 -14.20
C ARG A 313 -2.50 20.27 -14.59
N ALA A 314 -3.24 20.96 -15.45
CA ALA A 314 -4.49 20.45 -16.01
C ALA A 314 -4.23 19.57 -17.24
N GLY A 315 -5.04 18.52 -17.41
CA GLY A 315 -4.98 17.63 -18.57
C GLY A 315 -4.11 16.39 -18.35
N ARG A 316 -3.82 15.69 -19.44
CA ARG A 316 -2.96 14.49 -19.42
C ARG A 316 -1.51 14.87 -19.65
N PRO A 317 -0.55 14.28 -18.92
CA PRO A 317 0.87 14.48 -19.20
C PRO A 317 1.25 13.89 -20.56
N HIS A 318 2.21 14.52 -21.23
CA HIS A 318 2.86 13.92 -22.39
C HIS A 318 4.03 13.06 -21.90
N ILE A 319 3.76 11.76 -21.72
CA ILE A 319 4.66 10.82 -21.03
C ILE A 319 5.99 10.70 -21.77
N GLN A 320 5.95 10.70 -23.11
CA GLN A 320 7.16 10.67 -23.90
C GLN A 320 8.11 11.83 -23.58
N SER A 321 7.61 13.07 -23.53
CA SER A 321 8.47 14.22 -23.21
C SER A 321 9.02 14.17 -21.79
N LEU A 322 8.24 13.69 -20.82
CA LEU A 322 8.69 13.58 -19.43
C LEU A 322 9.83 12.56 -19.31
N ILE A 323 9.68 11.39 -19.92
CA ILE A 323 10.72 10.35 -19.92
C ILE A 323 11.96 10.84 -20.66
N MET A 324 11.80 11.46 -21.84
CA MET A 324 12.95 11.97 -22.60
C MET A 324 13.68 13.09 -21.85
N GLY A 325 12.95 14.03 -21.23
CA GLY A 325 13.54 15.08 -20.40
C GLY A 325 14.33 14.48 -19.24
N ARG A 326 13.73 13.55 -18.50
CA ARG A 326 14.37 12.86 -17.38
C ARG A 326 15.61 12.07 -17.80
N VAL A 327 15.56 11.44 -18.96
CA VAL A 327 16.71 10.73 -19.55
C VAL A 327 17.83 11.69 -19.89
N CYS A 328 17.53 12.84 -20.50
CA CYS A 328 18.51 13.87 -20.82
C CYS A 328 19.21 14.38 -19.56
N ASP A 329 18.45 14.68 -18.50
CA ASP A 329 18.99 15.18 -17.23
C ASP A 329 19.89 14.13 -16.55
N ALA A 330 19.41 12.87 -16.48
CA ALA A 330 20.18 11.77 -15.91
C ALA A 330 21.45 11.46 -16.74
N ALA A 331 21.38 11.52 -18.07
CA ALA A 331 22.51 11.31 -18.96
C ALA A 331 23.57 12.42 -18.81
N ALA A 332 23.14 13.68 -18.73
CA ALA A 332 24.03 14.82 -18.52
C ALA A 332 24.78 14.74 -17.18
N ALA A 333 24.11 14.25 -16.14
CA ALA A 333 24.70 14.03 -14.82
C ALA A 333 25.41 12.67 -14.65
N GLY A 334 25.38 11.79 -15.66
CA GLY A 334 25.97 10.45 -15.61
C GLY A 334 25.33 9.51 -14.59
N LEU A 335 24.06 9.73 -14.24
CA LEU A 335 23.33 8.98 -13.23
C LEU A 335 22.70 7.71 -13.80
N SER A 336 22.39 6.75 -12.92
CA SER A 336 21.52 5.62 -13.27
C SER A 336 20.04 5.97 -13.06
N LEU A 337 19.19 5.64 -14.03
CA LEU A 337 17.75 5.98 -14.02
C LEU A 337 16.87 4.73 -13.86
N ALA A 338 15.95 4.76 -12.90
CA ALA A 338 14.84 3.80 -12.83
C ALA A 338 13.50 4.50 -13.11
N ILE A 339 12.68 3.89 -13.96
CA ILE A 339 11.33 4.34 -14.28
C ILE A 339 10.35 3.28 -13.79
N LEU A 340 9.51 3.64 -12.83
CA LEU A 340 8.42 2.81 -12.32
C LEU A 340 7.09 3.35 -12.87
N VAL A 341 6.29 2.49 -13.49
CA VAL A 341 5.00 2.87 -14.06
C VAL A 341 3.87 2.01 -13.51
N CYS A 342 2.79 2.65 -13.04
CA CYS A 342 1.57 1.96 -12.61
C CYS A 342 0.33 2.78 -12.95
N GLY A 343 -0.46 2.33 -13.93
CA GLY A 343 -1.66 3.05 -14.34
C GLY A 343 -2.39 2.38 -15.51
N PRO A 344 -3.34 3.10 -16.12
CA PRO A 344 -4.07 2.60 -17.30
C PRO A 344 -3.13 2.19 -18.43
N ALA A 345 -3.53 1.19 -19.23
CA ALA A 345 -2.73 0.63 -20.31
C ALA A 345 -2.09 1.69 -21.23
N GLY A 346 -2.82 2.76 -21.58
CA GLY A 346 -2.28 3.84 -22.41
C GLY A 346 -1.05 4.55 -21.81
N ILE A 347 -1.00 4.76 -20.48
CA ILE A 347 0.17 5.35 -19.82
C ILE A 347 1.34 4.36 -19.82
N ALA A 348 1.06 3.08 -19.53
CA ALA A 348 2.08 2.04 -19.53
C ALA A 348 2.70 1.85 -20.92
N ASP A 349 1.88 1.78 -21.96
CA ASP A 349 2.32 1.61 -23.35
C ASP A 349 3.14 2.79 -23.86
N GLU A 350 2.70 4.03 -23.60
CA GLU A 350 3.44 5.24 -23.97
C GLU A 350 4.79 5.29 -23.23
N ALA A 351 4.80 4.96 -21.93
CA ALA A 351 6.02 4.95 -21.14
C ALA A 351 7.01 3.87 -21.61
N ARG A 352 6.52 2.69 -21.98
CA ARG A 352 7.33 1.59 -22.50
C ARG A 352 7.95 1.98 -23.86
N ALA A 353 7.14 2.56 -24.74
CA ALA A 353 7.59 3.04 -26.05
C ALA A 353 8.65 4.15 -25.93
N ALA A 354 8.42 5.13 -25.04
CA ALA A 354 9.37 6.20 -24.77
C ALA A 354 10.68 5.67 -24.16
N THR A 355 10.61 4.78 -23.17
CA THR A 355 11.81 4.17 -22.57
C THR A 355 12.63 3.40 -23.61
N HIS A 356 11.96 2.63 -24.48
CA HIS A 356 12.62 1.93 -25.57
C HIS A 356 13.27 2.90 -26.58
N LEU A 357 12.61 4.03 -26.90
CA LEU A 357 13.19 5.06 -27.75
C LEU A 357 14.46 5.67 -27.13
N ALA A 358 14.46 5.93 -25.83
CA ALA A 358 15.62 6.46 -25.10
C ALA A 358 16.80 5.48 -25.13
N MET A 359 16.52 4.19 -24.95
CA MET A 359 17.55 3.13 -25.09
C MET A 359 18.14 3.10 -26.50
N ARG A 360 17.30 3.26 -27.55
CA ARG A 360 17.78 3.32 -28.94
C ARG A 360 18.64 4.54 -29.23
N GLN A 361 18.41 5.65 -28.52
CA GLN A 361 19.22 6.87 -28.62
C GLN A 361 20.56 6.77 -27.86
N GLY A 362 20.84 5.64 -27.21
CA GLY A 362 22.16 5.33 -26.65
C GLY A 362 22.25 5.37 -25.12
N TYR A 363 21.18 5.76 -24.43
CA TYR A 363 21.17 5.76 -22.96
C TYR A 363 20.93 4.34 -22.42
N ARG A 364 22.00 3.72 -21.90
CA ARG A 364 21.99 2.31 -21.45
C ARG A 364 21.72 2.13 -19.96
N SER A 365 21.94 3.17 -19.15
CA SER A 365 21.77 3.14 -17.69
C SER A 365 20.33 3.40 -17.25
N ILE A 366 19.37 2.78 -17.94
CA ILE A 366 17.93 2.94 -17.70
C ILE A 366 17.27 1.59 -17.41
N LYS A 367 16.46 1.54 -16.36
CA LYS A 367 15.65 0.38 -16.02
C LYS A 367 14.18 0.75 -15.97
N TYR A 368 13.38 0.07 -16.80
CA TYR A 368 11.93 0.18 -16.81
C TYR A 368 11.33 -0.92 -15.93
N VAL A 369 10.38 -0.54 -15.08
CA VAL A 369 9.60 -1.42 -14.23
C VAL A 369 8.14 -1.04 -14.37
N GLU A 370 7.31 -2.03 -14.69
CA GLU A 370 5.88 -1.86 -14.83
C GLU A 370 5.18 -2.65 -13.74
N GLU A 371 4.47 -1.93 -12.87
CA GLU A 371 3.55 -2.54 -11.92
C GLU A 371 2.15 -2.48 -12.51
N SER A 372 1.61 -3.63 -12.89
CA SER A 372 0.23 -3.76 -13.35
C SER A 372 -0.58 -4.48 -12.28
N PHE A 373 -1.69 -3.84 -11.91
CA PHE A 373 -2.67 -4.37 -10.99
C PHE A 373 -3.99 -4.41 -11.73
N ALA A 374 -4.38 -5.59 -12.23
CA ALA A 374 -5.50 -5.76 -13.15
C ALA A 374 -6.87 -5.89 -12.46
N TRP A 375 -6.99 -5.44 -11.20
CA TRP A 375 -8.17 -5.68 -10.36
C TRP A 375 -9.06 -4.45 -10.14
#